data_AF-A0A353JZE8-F1
#
_entry.id   AF-A0A353JZE8-F1
#
_cell.length_a   1.000
_cell.length_b   1.000
_cell.length_c   1.000
_cell.angle_alpha   90.00
_cell.angle_beta   90.00
_cell.angle_gamma   90.00
#
_symmetry.space_group_name_H-M   'P 1'
#
loop_
_entity.id
_entity.type
_entity.pdbx_description
1 polymer ?
#
loop_
_entity_poly.entity_id
_entity_poly.type
_entity_poly.pdbx_seq_one_letter_code
_entity_poly.pdbx_strand_id
1 'polypeptide(L)' 'LSTSVFAMGLDEGKKFVENTPGVDAIFVTKNKEVYITSGLKDSFSIVDNSFKLK' A
#
# COMPACT_ATOMS: atom_id res chain seq x y z
N LEU A 1 9.79 9.20 -3.01
CA LEU A 1 9.32 7.86 -3.44
C LEU A 1 7.82 7.81 -3.70
N SER A 2 6.98 8.35 -2.81
CA SER A 2 5.53 8.40 -2.97
C SER A 2 5.05 8.94 -4.34
N THR A 3 5.63 10.03 -4.87
CA THR A 3 5.26 10.58 -6.18
C THR A 3 5.52 9.61 -7.33
N SER A 4 6.65 8.90 -7.31
CA SER A 4 7.00 7.92 -8.34
C SER A 4 6.08 6.70 -8.27
N VAL A 5 5.83 6.19 -7.06
CA VAL A 5 4.93 5.06 -6.82
C VAL A 5 3.48 5.41 -7.19
N PHE A 6 3.04 6.65 -6.93
CA PHE A 6 1.74 7.14 -7.38
C PHE A 6 1.64 7.17 -8.91
N ALA A 7 2.67 7.66 -9.60
CA ALA A 7 2.71 7.70 -11.06
C ALA A 7 2.73 6.29 -11.70
N MET A 8 3.32 5.30 -11.03
CA MET A 8 3.33 3.89 -11.47
C MET A 8 1.96 3.20 -11.31
N GLY A 9 1.08 3.74 -10.47
CA GLY A 9 -0.20 3.10 -10.14
C GLY A 9 -0.06 1.97 -9.12
N LEU A 10 -1.18 1.33 -8.79
CA LEU A 10 -1.27 0.36 -7.69
C LEU A 10 -0.39 -0.88 -7.93
N ASP A 11 -0.55 -1.54 -9.07
CA ASP A 11 0.07 -2.85 -9.31
C ASP A 11 1.60 -2.73 -9.43
N GLU A 12 2.06 -1.85 -10.33
CA GLU A 12 3.50 -1.63 -10.55
C GLU A 12 4.14 -0.91 -9.35
N GLY A 13 3.43 0.04 -8.74
CA GLY A 13 3.91 0.70 -7.52
C GLY A 13 4.08 -0.27 -6.35
N LYS A 14 3.14 -1.19 -6.14
CA LYS A 14 3.25 -2.22 -5.08
C LYS A 14 4.41 -3.17 -5.36
N LYS A 15 4.56 -3.66 -6.59
CA LYS A 15 5.71 -4.51 -6.98
C LYS A 15 7.03 -3.79 -6.78
N PHE A 16 7.11 -2.51 -7.15
CA PHE A 16 8.32 -1.71 -6.97
C PHE A 16 8.71 -1.64 -5.49
N VAL A 17 7.74 -1.32 -4.61
CA VAL A 17 8.01 -1.20 -3.18
C VAL A 17 8.40 -2.54 -2.56
N GLU A 18 7.71 -3.64 -2.87
CA GLU A 18 8.05 -4.98 -2.35
C GLU A 18 9.47 -5.43 -2.72
N ASN A 19 9.99 -4.94 -3.85
CA ASN A 19 11.35 -5.24 -4.30
C ASN A 19 12.39 -4.20 -3.84
N THR A 20 11.98 -3.18 -3.08
CA THR A 20 12.87 -2.13 -2.57
C THR A 20 13.19 -2.38 -1.09
N PRO A 21 14.41 -2.82 -0.74
CA PRO A 21 14.77 -3.11 0.64
C PRO A 21 14.62 -1.90 1.56
N GLY A 22 14.03 -2.13 2.73
CA GLY A 22 13.84 -1.08 3.76
C GLY A 22 12.73 -0.08 3.45
N VAL A 23 11.87 -0.38 2.48
CA VAL A 23 10.72 0.45 2.13
C VAL A 23 9.42 -0.34 2.26
N ASP A 24 8.45 0.28 2.92
CA ASP A 24 7.08 -0.19 3.00
C ASP A 24 6.11 0.88 2.50
N ALA A 25 4.91 0.46 2.08
CA ALA A 25 3.89 1.37 1.57
C ALA A 25 2.47 0.88 1.88
N ILE A 26 1.58 1.86 2.02
CA ILE A 26 0.14 1.67 2.14
C ILE A 26 -0.50 2.40 0.96
N PHE A 27 -1.32 1.69 0.19
CA PHE A 27 -2.06 2.23 -0.94
C PHE A 27 -3.53 2.32 -0.57
N VAL A 28 -4.15 3.46 -0.81
CA VAL A 28 -5.58 3.67 -0.58
C VAL A 28 -6.24 4.02 -1.91
N THR A 29 -7.22 3.23 -2.32
CA THR A 29 -7.93 3.43 -3.58
C THR A 29 -9.19 4.27 -3.39
N LYS A 30 -9.74 4.79 -4.49
CA LYS A 30 -11.04 5.49 -4.49
C LYS A 30 -12.21 4.60 -4.06
N ASN A 31 -12.06 3.28 -4.14
CA ASN A 31 -13.05 2.31 -3.71
C ASN A 31 -12.98 2.00 -2.19
N LYS A 32 -12.15 2.76 -1.45
CA LYS A 32 -11.86 2.53 -0.03
C LYS A 32 -11.19 1.18 0.24
N GLU A 33 -10.44 0.68 -0.74
CA GLU A 33 -9.61 -0.50 -0.56
C GLU A 33 -8.22 -0.05 -0.11
N VAL A 34 -7.67 -0.78 0.84
CA VAL A 34 -6.33 -0.53 1.39
C VAL A 34 -5.48 -1.73 1.04
N TYR A 35 -4.33 -1.49 0.40
CA TYR A 35 -3.34 -2.51 0.09
C TYR A 35 -2.05 -2.18 0.84
N ILE A 36 -1.48 -3.17 1.50
CA ILE A 36 -0.26 -3.01 2.28
C ILE A 36 0.86 -3.88 1.71
N THR A 37 2.10 -3.43 1.93
CA THR A 37 3.29 -4.24 1.66
C THR A 37 3.48 -5.30 2.74
N SER A 38 4.24 -6.34 2.40
CA SER A 38 4.46 -7.48 3.28
C SER A 38 5.04 -7.12 4.65
N GLY A 39 5.88 -6.08 4.75
CA GLY A 39 6.48 -5.61 6.01
C GLY A 39 5.49 -4.99 7.01
N LEU A 40 4.29 -4.61 6.57
CA LEU A 40 3.28 -3.97 7.41
C LEU A 40 2.16 -4.90 7.90
N LYS A 41 2.19 -6.19 7.51
CA LYS A 41 1.09 -7.13 7.81
C LYS A 41 0.79 -7.29 9.29
N ASP A 42 1.80 -7.23 10.15
CA ASP A 42 1.66 -7.46 11.59
C ASP A 42 1.53 -6.16 12.41
N SER A 43 1.70 -4.99 11.77
CA SER A 43 1.77 -3.68 12.45
C SER A 43 0.73 -2.68 11.95
N PHE A 44 -0.10 -3.06 10.98
CA PHE A 44 -1.14 -2.20 10.41
C PHE A 44 -2.55 -2.60 10.87
N SER A 45 -3.36 -1.60 11.21
CA SER A 45 -4.77 -1.78 11.57
C SER A 45 -5.63 -0.67 10.96
N ILE A 46 -6.83 -1.05 10.50
CA ILE A 46 -7.83 -0.12 9.98
C ILE A 46 -8.76 0.28 11.13
N VAL A 47 -8.88 1.59 11.37
CA VAL A 47 -9.78 2.13 12.42
C VAL A 47 -11.14 2.58 11.87
N ASP A 48 -11.22 2.88 10.57
CA ASP A 48 -12.46 3.26 9.89
C ASP A 48 -13.01 2.05 9.11
N ASN A 49 -14.12 1.50 9.59
CA ASN A 49 -14.78 0.33 9.01
C ASN A 49 -15.32 0.55 7.59
N SER A 50 -15.31 1.76 7.06
CA SER A 50 -15.65 2.03 5.66
C SER A 50 -14.53 1.63 4.69
N PHE A 51 -13.32 1.38 5.19
CA PHE A 51 -12.19 0.86 4.42
C PHE A 51 -12.07 -0.66 4.56
N LYS A 52 -11.57 -1.31 3.49
CA LYS A 52 -11.35 -2.76 3.46
C LYS A 52 -9.90 -3.07 3.11
N LEU A 53 -9.24 -3.86 3.96
CA LEU A 53 -7.89 -4.38 3.69
C LEU A 53 -7.96 -5.45 2.59
N LYS A 54 -7.06 -5.37 1.61
CA LYS A 54 -6.95 -6.26 0.45
C LYS A 54 -5.52 -6.74 0.24
#